data_AF-A0A239F9V6-F1
#
_entry.id   AF-A0A239F9V6-F1
#
_cell.length_a   1.000
_cell.length_b   1.000
_cell.length_c   1.000
_cell.angle_alpha   90.00
_cell.angle_beta   90.00
_cell.angle_gamma   90.00
#
_symmetry.space_group_name_H-M   'P 1'
#
loop_
_entity.id
_entity.type
_entity.pdbx_description
1 polymer ?
#
loop_
_entity_poly.entity_id
_entity_poly.type
_entity_poly.pdbx_seq_one_letter_code
_entity_poly.pdbx_strand_id
1 'polypeptide(L)'
;MVRALLAGTKTQTRRIVKPQPLPHGTGWRTRWRNAEIFWEDAEAAQAVDRNPYGSAGDSLWVKETWRPVPGAKDDPMQVRYRADGEAPADEGAWRSSLFMPRWASRITLAIVEVRVERLNRISEADALAEGMSVSPATQAYRAQWEAMHGPNSWAQNPWVWVVEFEPPVRAVGAAA
;
A
#
# COMPACT_ATOMS: atom_id res chain seq x y z
N MET A 1 -6.45 2.85 7.08
CA MET A 1 -5.32 2.91 6.13
C MET A 1 -4.94 4.33 5.76
N VAL A 2 -5.77 5.09 5.02
CA VAL A 2 -5.41 6.48 4.62
C VAL A 2 -5.22 7.43 5.80
N ARG A 3 -6.06 7.35 6.83
CA ARG A 3 -5.86 8.14 8.06
C ARG A 3 -4.51 7.86 8.75
N ALA A 4 -4.03 6.62 8.70
CA ALA A 4 -2.72 6.25 9.25
C ALA A 4 -1.57 6.82 8.40
N LEU A 5 -1.73 6.87 7.07
CA LEU A 5 -0.80 7.59 6.18
C LEU A 5 -0.76 9.08 6.54
N LEU A 6 -1.92 9.73 6.66
CA LEU A 6 -2.02 11.15 7.02
C LEU A 6 -1.48 11.47 8.42
N ALA A 7 -1.58 10.53 9.36
CA ALA A 7 -1.00 10.65 10.69
C ALA A 7 0.51 10.34 10.75
N GLY A 8 1.11 9.92 9.62
CA GLY A 8 2.51 9.50 9.56
C GLY A 8 2.81 8.18 10.28
N THR A 9 1.79 7.46 10.75
CA THR A 9 1.98 6.18 11.46
C THR A 9 2.10 5.00 10.51
N LYS A 10 1.68 5.15 9.25
CA LYS A 10 1.90 4.15 8.19
C LYS A 10 2.97 4.64 7.21
N THR A 11 4.06 3.90 7.11
CA THR A 11 5.23 4.15 6.23
C THR A 11 5.58 2.93 5.37
N GLN A 12 4.84 1.83 5.52
CA GLN A 12 5.06 0.59 4.79
C GLN A 12 3.72 0.01 4.34
N THR A 13 3.70 -0.72 3.22
CA THR A 13 2.57 -1.55 2.83
C THR A 13 2.99 -2.87 2.21
N ARG A 14 2.29 -3.95 2.58
CA ARG A 14 2.42 -5.26 1.95
C ARG A 14 1.32 -5.54 0.93
N ARG A 15 1.70 -6.16 -0.19
CA ARG A 15 0.79 -6.56 -1.27
C ARG A 15 1.15 -7.95 -1.80
N ILE A 16 0.15 -8.83 -1.94
CA ILE A 16 0.34 -10.18 -2.48
C ILE A 16 1.00 -10.11 -3.86
N VAL A 17 2.11 -10.83 -4.04
CA VAL A 17 2.75 -11.01 -5.36
C VAL A 17 1.81 -11.83 -6.26
N LYS A 18 1.56 -11.37 -7.49
CA LYS A 18 0.75 -12.10 -8.46
C LYS A 18 1.47 -12.20 -9.81
N PRO A 19 1.63 -13.41 -10.40
CA PRO A 19 1.37 -14.73 -9.79
C PRO A 19 2.33 -15.04 -8.63
N GLN A 20 1.96 -15.94 -7.72
CA GLN A 20 2.88 -16.39 -6.67
C GLN A 20 4.06 -17.16 -7.30
N PRO A 21 5.30 -16.90 -6.87
CA PRO A 21 6.46 -17.68 -7.31
C PRO A 21 6.25 -19.17 -7.06
N LEU A 22 6.64 -20.00 -8.03
CA LEU A 22 6.54 -21.44 -7.89
C LEU A 22 7.69 -21.95 -7.01
N PRO A 23 7.43 -22.91 -6.09
CA PRO A 23 8.47 -23.66 -5.44
C PRO A 23 9.34 -24.37 -6.49
N HIS A 24 10.65 -24.43 -6.30
CA HIS A 24 11.59 -24.87 -7.33
C HIS A 24 11.17 -26.17 -8.06
N GLY A 25 10.94 -26.07 -9.37
CA GLY A 25 10.68 -27.22 -10.25
C GLY A 25 9.97 -26.84 -11.55
N THR A 26 10.75 -26.68 -12.63
CA THR A 26 10.34 -26.52 -14.03
C THR A 26 9.53 -25.28 -14.42
N GLY A 27 10.23 -24.17 -14.74
CA GLY A 27 9.65 -23.19 -15.67
C GLY A 27 10.31 -21.80 -15.69
N TRP A 28 11.16 -21.58 -16.71
CA TRP A 28 11.69 -20.30 -17.22
C TRP A 28 12.81 -19.61 -16.44
N ARG A 29 14.04 -19.76 -16.97
CA ARG A 29 15.19 -18.89 -16.72
C ARG A 29 15.02 -17.61 -17.54
N THR A 30 15.05 -16.48 -16.86
CA THR A 30 15.12 -15.17 -17.49
C THR A 30 16.00 -14.28 -16.60
N ARG A 31 17.13 -13.83 -17.14
CA ARG A 31 18.22 -13.11 -16.44
C ARG A 31 17.95 -11.61 -16.50
N TRP A 32 17.48 -10.96 -15.44
CA TRP A 32 17.10 -9.53 -15.52
C TRP A 32 17.30 -8.75 -14.20
N ARG A 33 17.31 -7.41 -14.26
CA ARG A 33 18.02 -6.45 -13.37
C ARG A 33 17.11 -5.79 -12.32
N ASN A 34 17.74 -5.39 -11.19
CA ASN A 34 17.37 -4.32 -10.23
C ASN A 34 16.19 -4.56 -9.25
N ALA A 35 16.44 -5.34 -8.20
CA ALA A 35 16.13 -5.00 -6.80
C ALA A 35 17.12 -5.76 -5.90
N GLU A 36 17.50 -5.22 -4.75
CA GLU A 36 18.36 -5.95 -3.80
C GLU A 36 17.54 -7.04 -3.11
N ILE A 37 17.85 -8.30 -3.43
CA ILE A 37 17.23 -9.48 -2.83
C ILE A 37 18.05 -9.87 -1.61
N PHE A 38 17.42 -10.07 -0.45
CA PHE A 38 18.06 -10.80 0.65
C PHE A 38 18.13 -12.28 0.25
N TRP A 39 19.35 -12.74 -0.07
CA TRP A 39 19.73 -13.93 -0.84
C TRP A 39 19.40 -15.32 -0.24
N GLU A 40 18.41 -15.47 0.63
CA GLU A 40 18.13 -16.80 1.23
C GLU A 40 17.13 -17.65 0.46
N ASP A 41 16.25 -17.07 -0.38
CA ASP A 41 15.21 -17.81 -1.09
C ASP A 41 15.21 -17.50 -2.59
N ALA A 42 15.75 -18.41 -3.41
CA ALA A 42 15.78 -18.29 -4.87
C ALA A 42 14.37 -18.20 -5.53
N GLU A 43 13.30 -18.45 -4.76
CA GLU A 43 11.89 -18.28 -5.16
C GLU A 43 11.49 -16.81 -5.22
N ALA A 44 12.00 -15.96 -4.33
CA ALA A 44 11.71 -14.52 -4.31
C ALA A 44 12.27 -13.81 -5.55
N ALA A 45 13.40 -14.30 -6.07
CA ALA A 45 14.10 -13.72 -7.21
C ALA A 45 13.27 -13.67 -8.50
N GLN A 46 12.29 -14.55 -8.67
CA GLN A 46 11.41 -14.58 -9.85
C GLN A 46 10.35 -13.46 -9.86
N ALA A 47 9.99 -12.90 -8.70
CA ALA A 47 8.96 -11.87 -8.61
C ALA A 47 9.48 -10.46 -8.98
N VAL A 48 10.76 -10.22 -8.77
CA VAL A 48 11.41 -8.90 -8.77
C VAL A 48 11.32 -8.16 -10.12
N ASP A 49 11.39 -8.89 -11.23
CA ASP A 49 11.51 -8.34 -12.59
C ASP A 49 10.26 -7.57 -13.09
N ARG A 50 9.13 -7.69 -12.37
CA ARG A 50 7.88 -6.97 -12.68
C ARG A 50 7.40 -6.14 -11.50
N ASN A 51 8.32 -5.62 -10.69
CA ASN A 51 8.00 -4.69 -9.62
C ASN A 51 7.04 -3.59 -10.16
N PRO A 52 5.74 -3.61 -9.77
CA PRO A 52 4.75 -2.70 -10.34
C PRO A 52 4.77 -1.35 -9.63
N TYR A 53 5.59 -1.18 -8.59
CA TYR A 53 5.63 -0.02 -7.73
C TYR A 53 6.73 0.96 -8.12
N GLY A 54 7.79 0.50 -8.79
CA GLY A 54 8.98 1.31 -9.09
C GLY A 54 10.09 1.08 -8.07
N SER A 55 11.16 1.85 -8.18
CA SER A 55 12.37 1.74 -7.35
C SER A 55 12.39 2.82 -6.26
N ALA A 56 13.37 2.74 -5.37
CA ALA A 56 13.69 3.83 -4.45
C ALA A 56 13.84 5.16 -5.22
N GLY A 57 13.20 6.21 -4.72
CA GLY A 57 13.12 7.53 -5.36
C GLY A 57 11.91 7.74 -6.28
N ASP A 58 11.22 6.67 -6.71
CA ASP A 58 9.95 6.81 -7.44
C ASP A 58 8.81 7.23 -6.51
N SER A 59 7.68 7.64 -7.10
CA SER A 59 6.53 8.16 -6.36
C SER A 59 5.24 7.37 -6.62
N LEU A 60 4.54 7.01 -5.55
CA LEU A 60 3.19 6.44 -5.60
C LEU A 60 2.15 7.52 -5.25
N TRP A 61 0.99 7.45 -5.88
CA TRP A 61 -0.15 8.29 -5.53
C TRP A 61 -1.22 7.46 -4.83
N VAL A 62 -1.84 8.05 -3.80
CA VAL A 62 -2.82 7.32 -2.98
C VAL A 62 -4.21 7.51 -3.56
N LYS A 63 -4.98 6.41 -3.60
CA LYS A 63 -6.41 6.43 -3.89
C LYS A 63 -7.22 6.45 -2.60
N GLU A 64 -8.17 7.37 -2.53
CA GLU A 64 -9.04 7.58 -1.37
C GLU A 64 -10.50 7.45 -1.76
N THR A 65 -11.36 7.09 -0.81
CA THR A 65 -12.81 7.27 -0.98
C THR A 65 -13.07 8.78 -1.02
N TRP A 66 -13.61 9.24 -2.15
CA TRP A 66 -13.57 10.65 -2.52
C TRP A 66 -14.93 11.11 -3.04
N ARG A 67 -15.08 12.42 -3.15
CA ARG A 67 -16.25 13.04 -3.78
C ARG A 67 -15.88 14.42 -4.31
N PRO A 68 -16.08 14.69 -5.62
CA PRO A 68 -15.89 16.04 -6.14
C PRO A 68 -17.01 16.95 -5.62
N VAL A 69 -16.66 18.20 -5.32
CA VAL A 69 -17.63 19.27 -5.09
C VAL A 69 -18.42 19.51 -6.40
N PRO A 70 -19.72 19.83 -6.36
CA PRO A 70 -20.47 20.17 -7.56
C PRO A 70 -19.77 21.24 -8.39
N GLY A 71 -19.55 20.97 -9.68
CA GLY A 71 -18.84 21.88 -10.59
C GLY A 71 -17.31 21.84 -10.53
N ALA A 72 -16.72 20.88 -9.82
CA ALA A 72 -15.26 20.73 -9.75
C ALA A 72 -14.61 20.59 -11.14
N LYS A 73 -13.51 21.30 -11.35
CA LYS A 73 -12.73 21.31 -12.61
C LYS A 73 -11.35 20.69 -12.36
N ASP A 74 -11.26 19.36 -12.40
CA ASP A 74 -10.02 18.57 -12.26
C ASP A 74 -8.99 19.09 -11.22
N ASP A 75 -9.49 19.70 -10.14
CA ASP A 75 -8.69 20.32 -9.08
C ASP A 75 -8.89 19.51 -7.78
N PRO A 76 -7.83 18.90 -7.22
CA PRO A 76 -7.93 18.16 -5.96
C PRO A 76 -8.38 19.02 -4.77
N MET A 77 -8.25 20.35 -4.79
CA MET A 77 -8.84 21.22 -3.75
C MET A 77 -10.38 21.23 -3.79
N GLN A 78 -10.97 20.85 -4.93
CA GLN A 78 -12.41 20.74 -5.11
C GLN A 78 -12.89 19.29 -4.87
N VAL A 79 -12.15 18.53 -4.07
CA VAL A 79 -12.46 17.15 -3.70
C VAL A 79 -12.54 17.03 -2.19
N ARG A 80 -13.60 16.37 -1.71
CA ARG A 80 -13.73 15.93 -0.32
C ARG A 80 -13.29 14.47 -0.20
N TYR A 81 -12.67 14.14 0.92
CA TYR A 81 -12.17 12.80 1.19
C TYR A 81 -12.76 12.25 2.47
N ARG A 82 -13.24 11.01 2.44
CA ARG A 82 -13.83 10.36 3.62
C ARG A 82 -12.83 10.19 4.77
N ALA A 83 -11.53 10.24 4.45
CA ALA A 83 -10.48 10.22 5.45
C ALA A 83 -10.53 11.43 6.40
N ASP A 84 -11.01 12.59 5.93
CA ASP A 84 -11.09 13.82 6.73
C ASP A 84 -12.31 13.86 7.66
N GLY A 85 -13.34 13.06 7.35
CA GLY A 85 -14.59 13.04 8.11
C GLY A 85 -15.71 12.43 7.28
N GLU A 86 -16.85 12.16 7.93
CA GLU A 86 -18.08 11.88 7.20
C GLU A 86 -18.63 13.18 6.61
N ALA A 87 -19.17 13.11 5.39
CA ALA A 87 -19.85 14.24 4.79
C ALA A 87 -21.25 14.37 5.39
N PRO A 88 -21.81 15.59 5.48
CA PRO A 88 -23.22 15.79 5.75
C PRO A 88 -24.10 14.96 4.79
N ALA A 89 -25.19 14.38 5.31
CA ALA A 89 -26.01 13.40 4.58
C ALA A 89 -26.67 13.97 3.31
N ASP A 90 -26.89 15.28 3.28
CA ASP A 90 -27.48 16.05 2.20
C ASP A 90 -26.56 16.21 0.99
N GLU A 91 -25.27 15.91 1.14
CA GLU A 91 -24.35 16.08 0.03
C GLU A 91 -24.27 14.85 -0.91
N GLY A 92 -24.87 13.72 -0.55
CA GLY A 92 -24.94 12.53 -1.41
C GLY A 92 -23.74 11.58 -1.28
N ALA A 93 -23.74 10.53 -2.11
CA ALA A 93 -22.94 9.32 -1.86
C ALA A 93 -21.44 9.47 -2.15
N TRP A 94 -20.62 8.88 -1.28
CA TRP A 94 -19.19 8.69 -1.48
C TRP A 94 -18.86 7.87 -2.73
N ARG A 95 -17.84 8.26 -3.49
CA ARG A 95 -17.32 7.46 -4.60
C ARG A 95 -16.21 6.53 -4.12
N SER A 96 -16.24 5.29 -4.62
CA SER A 96 -15.19 4.30 -4.35
C SER A 96 -13.82 4.82 -4.82
N SER A 97 -12.79 4.50 -4.06
CA SER A 97 -11.40 4.82 -4.38
C SER A 97 -10.94 4.20 -5.69
N LEU A 98 -11.56 3.09 -6.12
CA LEU A 98 -11.24 2.41 -7.38
C LEU A 98 -11.33 3.35 -8.59
N PHE A 99 -12.36 4.21 -8.59
CA PHE A 99 -12.66 5.16 -9.67
C PHE A 99 -11.99 6.51 -9.51
N MET A 100 -11.12 6.68 -8.51
CA MET A 100 -10.43 7.95 -8.28
C MET A 100 -9.38 8.21 -9.37
N PRO A 101 -9.49 9.32 -10.13
CA PRO A 101 -8.49 9.69 -11.13
C PRO A 101 -7.22 10.23 -10.46
N ARG A 102 -6.10 10.25 -11.21
CA ARG A 102 -4.81 10.74 -10.70
C ARG A 102 -4.86 12.20 -10.26
N TRP A 103 -5.59 13.06 -10.97
CA TRP A 103 -5.70 14.49 -10.65
C TRP A 103 -6.34 14.73 -9.28
N ALA A 104 -7.24 13.83 -8.86
CA ALA A 104 -7.94 13.93 -7.57
C ALA A 104 -7.11 13.39 -6.40
N SER A 105 -5.87 12.94 -6.61
CA SER A 105 -5.02 12.48 -5.53
C SER A 105 -4.25 13.65 -4.91
N ARG A 106 -4.41 13.83 -3.60
CA ARG A 106 -3.70 14.86 -2.80
C ARG A 106 -2.48 14.34 -2.03
N ILE A 107 -2.23 13.03 -2.08
CA ILE A 107 -1.15 12.37 -1.34
C ILE A 107 -0.22 11.68 -2.33
N THR A 108 1.07 12.01 -2.24
CA THR A 108 2.15 11.33 -2.94
C THR A 108 3.10 10.72 -1.91
N LEU A 109 3.53 9.49 -2.15
CA LEU A 109 4.45 8.73 -1.29
C LEU A 109 5.76 8.53 -2.07
N ALA A 110 6.87 9.01 -1.52
CA ALA A 110 8.19 8.75 -2.08
C ALA A 110 8.67 7.36 -1.63
N ILE A 111 8.95 6.47 -2.57
CA ILE A 111 9.39 5.11 -2.29
C ILE A 111 10.81 5.14 -1.74
N VAL A 112 11.01 4.49 -0.60
CA VAL A 112 12.33 4.31 0.04
C VAL A 112 12.92 2.97 -0.40
N GLU A 113 12.12 1.91 -0.37
CA GLU A 113 12.56 0.56 -0.71
C GLU A 113 11.39 -0.27 -1.22
N VAL A 114 11.68 -1.19 -2.14
CA VAL A 114 10.75 -2.26 -2.52
C VAL A 114 11.48 -3.58 -2.43
N ARG A 115 10.93 -4.50 -1.63
CA ARG A 115 11.47 -5.86 -1.47
C ARG A 115 10.36 -6.92 -1.53
N VAL A 116 10.76 -8.17 -1.63
CA VAL A 116 9.86 -9.33 -1.63
C VAL A 116 10.18 -10.21 -0.43
N GLU A 117 9.17 -10.55 0.37
CA GLU A 117 9.32 -11.43 1.54
C GLU A 117 8.13 -12.36 1.71
N ARG A 118 8.26 -13.37 2.58
CA ARG A 118 7.13 -14.17 3.06
C ARG A 118 6.30 -13.35 4.04
N LEU A 119 4.97 -13.36 3.91
CA LEU A 119 4.05 -12.63 4.79
C LEU A 119 4.38 -12.79 6.28
N ASN A 120 4.70 -14.01 6.71
CA ASN A 120 4.93 -14.32 8.13
C ASN A 120 6.32 -13.90 8.64
N ARG A 121 7.21 -13.36 7.77
CA ARG A 121 8.49 -12.77 8.17
C ARG A 121 8.32 -11.37 8.78
N ILE A 122 7.11 -10.81 8.79
CA ILE A 122 6.83 -9.49 9.34
C ILE A 122 7.31 -9.37 10.79
N SER A 123 8.06 -8.31 11.08
CA SER A 123 8.49 -7.95 12.43
C SER A 123 7.46 -7.07 13.16
N GLU A 124 7.65 -6.86 14.48
CA GLU A 124 6.87 -5.86 15.22
C GLU A 124 7.05 -4.44 14.64
N ALA A 125 8.28 -4.08 14.25
CA ALA A 125 8.56 -2.78 13.64
C ALA A 125 7.83 -2.60 12.30
N ASP A 126 7.83 -3.65 11.47
CA ASP A 126 7.07 -3.66 10.22
C ASP A 126 5.56 -3.53 10.44
N ALA A 127 5.01 -4.24 11.43
CA ALA A 127 3.59 -4.15 11.74
C ALA A 127 3.20 -2.74 12.25
N LEU A 128 4.06 -2.09 13.02
CA LEU A 128 3.90 -0.68 13.38
C LEU A 128 3.97 0.21 12.14
N ALA A 129 4.92 -0.01 11.23
CA ALA A 129 5.05 0.72 9.96
C ALA A 129 3.86 0.47 8.99
N GLU A 130 3.14 -0.64 9.13
CA GLU A 130 1.87 -0.89 8.46
C GLU A 130 0.70 -0.06 9.05
N GLY A 131 0.94 0.62 10.18
CA GLY A 131 0.00 1.47 10.90
C GLY A 131 -0.74 0.77 12.04
N MET A 132 -0.22 -0.35 12.57
CA MET A 132 -0.80 -0.99 13.75
C MET A 132 -0.44 -0.22 15.01
N SER A 133 -1.40 -0.08 15.93
CA SER A 133 -1.23 0.66 17.19
C SER A 133 -1.48 -0.19 18.43
N VAL A 134 -1.79 -1.48 18.27
CA VAL A 134 -2.13 -2.41 19.35
C VAL A 134 -1.01 -3.44 19.46
N SER A 135 -0.57 -3.74 20.69
CA SER A 135 0.47 -4.74 20.95
C SER A 135 -0.14 -6.12 21.27
N PRO A 136 0.39 -7.24 20.74
CA PRO A 136 1.49 -7.30 19.76
C PRO A 136 1.03 -6.82 18.37
N ALA A 137 1.81 -5.94 17.74
CA ALA A 137 1.46 -5.33 16.46
C ALA A 137 1.36 -6.38 15.35
N THR A 138 2.19 -7.42 15.41
CA THR A 138 2.15 -8.55 14.49
C THR A 138 0.81 -9.29 14.52
N GLN A 139 0.21 -9.47 15.71
CA GLN A 139 -1.08 -10.11 15.86
C GLN A 139 -2.22 -9.23 15.35
N ALA A 140 -2.16 -7.92 15.61
CA ALA A 140 -3.11 -6.95 15.07
C ALA A 140 -3.06 -6.93 13.53
N TYR A 141 -1.85 -6.96 12.96
CA TYR A 141 -1.65 -7.02 11.52
C TYR A 141 -2.21 -8.31 10.92
N ARG A 142 -1.96 -9.47 11.55
CA ARG A 142 -2.54 -10.75 11.13
C ARG A 142 -4.08 -10.70 11.07
N ALA A 143 -4.72 -10.17 12.10
CA ALA A 143 -6.18 -10.05 12.13
C ALA A 143 -6.70 -9.15 10.99
N GLN A 144 -6.01 -8.02 10.73
CA GLN A 144 -6.34 -7.14 9.62
C GLN A 144 -6.15 -7.84 8.26
N TRP A 145 -5.08 -8.61 8.10
CA TRP A 145 -4.80 -9.37 6.88
C TRP A 145 -5.94 -10.35 6.57
N GLU A 146 -6.34 -11.17 7.55
CA GLU A 146 -7.42 -12.15 7.39
C GLU A 146 -8.78 -11.47 7.14
N ALA A 147 -9.02 -10.29 7.72
CA ALA A 147 -10.21 -9.50 7.41
C ALA A 147 -10.24 -9.01 5.95
N MET A 148 -9.08 -8.73 5.34
CA MET A 148 -8.99 -8.27 3.94
C MET A 148 -8.96 -9.42 2.92
N HIS A 149 -8.32 -10.53 3.27
CA HIS A 149 -8.01 -11.63 2.34
C HIS A 149 -8.79 -12.92 2.63
N GLY A 150 -9.64 -12.91 3.65
CA GLY A 150 -10.44 -14.04 4.09
C GLY A 150 -9.76 -14.87 5.18
N PRO A 151 -10.53 -15.73 5.86
CA PRO A 151 -10.03 -16.59 6.93
C PRO A 151 -8.92 -17.53 6.40
N ASN A 152 -7.97 -17.87 7.28
CA ASN A 152 -6.82 -18.73 6.97
C ASN A 152 -5.85 -18.20 5.89
N SER A 153 -6.05 -16.99 5.36
CA SER A 153 -5.13 -16.38 4.37
C SER A 153 -3.74 -16.10 4.94
N TRP A 154 -3.62 -15.95 6.26
CA TRP A 154 -2.32 -15.84 6.95
C TRP A 154 -1.52 -17.14 6.89
N ALA A 155 -2.18 -18.28 7.12
CA ALA A 155 -1.54 -19.59 7.14
C ALA A 155 -0.96 -19.99 5.79
N GLN A 156 -1.47 -19.43 4.69
CA GLN A 156 -0.93 -19.64 3.34
C GLN A 156 0.48 -19.05 3.16
N ASN A 157 0.87 -18.09 4.01
CA ASN A 157 2.18 -17.44 4.00
C ASN A 157 2.66 -17.04 2.58
N PRO A 158 1.87 -16.28 1.82
CA PRO A 158 2.21 -15.92 0.45
C PRO A 158 3.45 -15.02 0.42
N TRP A 159 4.10 -15.01 -0.75
CA TRP A 159 5.06 -13.97 -1.10
C TRP A 159 4.33 -12.63 -1.25
N VAL A 160 4.88 -11.60 -0.61
CA VAL A 160 4.35 -10.23 -0.64
C VAL A 160 5.45 -9.27 -1.08
N TRP A 161 5.05 -8.28 -1.86
CA TRP A 161 5.81 -7.04 -2.02
C TRP A 161 5.70 -6.25 -0.73
N VAL A 162 6.83 -5.82 -0.19
CA VAL A 162 6.90 -4.80 0.85
C VAL A 162 7.38 -3.52 0.20
N VAL A 163 6.56 -2.49 0.29
CA VAL A 163 6.88 -1.16 -0.23
C VAL A 163 7.00 -0.23 0.95
N GLU A 164 8.19 0.30 1.16
CA GLU A 164 8.48 1.34 2.14
C GLU A 164 8.49 2.69 1.48
N PHE A 165 7.98 3.69 2.19
CA PHE A 165 7.90 5.06 1.70
C PHE A 165 8.06 6.05 2.85
N GLU A 166 8.53 7.25 2.49
CA GLU A 166 8.60 8.36 3.42
C GLU A 166 7.19 8.75 3.90
N PRO A 167 7.05 9.24 5.15
CA PRO A 167 5.79 9.79 5.62
C PRO A 167 5.27 10.83 4.61
N PRO A 168 4.00 10.73 4.19
CA PRO A 168 3.47 11.62 3.16
C PRO A 168 3.55 13.07 3.60
N VAL A 169 4.17 13.90 2.76
CA VAL A 169 4.03 15.34 2.86
C VAL A 169 2.66 15.70 2.27
N ARG A 170 1.80 16.38 3.05
CA ARG A 170 0.56 16.92 2.50
C ARG A 170 0.93 17.88 1.37
N ALA A 171 0.41 17.65 0.16
CA ALA A 171 0.47 18.66 -0.89
C ALA A 171 -0.22 19.92 -0.35
N VAL A 172 0.53 21.01 -0.29
CA VAL A 172 0.12 22.28 0.32
C VAL A 172 -1.21 22.73 -0.28
N GLY A 173 -2.21 22.89 0.57
CA GLY A 173 -3.57 23.25 0.18
C GLY A 173 -4.64 23.12 1.26
N ALA A 174 -4.28 22.72 2.48
CA ALA A 174 -5.15 22.86 3.64
C ALA A 174 -5.20 24.34 4.04
N ALA A 175 -6.21 25.06 3.55
CA ALA A 175 -6.65 26.29 4.20
C ALA A 175 -7.02 25.95 5.66
N ALA A 176 -6.54 26.80 6.57
CA ALA A 176 -6.88 26.79 7.99
C ALA A 176 -8.37 27.02 8.24
#